data_AF-A0A950PH02-F1
#
_entry.id   AF-A0A950PH02-F1
#
_cell.length_a   1.000
_cell.length_b   1.000
_cell.length_c   1.000
_cell.angle_alpha   90.00
_cell.angle_beta   90.00
_cell.angle_gamma   90.00
#
_symmetry.space_group_name_H-M   'P 1'
#
loop_
_entity.id
_entity.type
_entity.pdbx_description
1 polymer ?
#
loop_
_entity_poly.entity_id
_entity_poly.type
_entity_poly.pdbx_seq_one_letter_code
_entity_poly.pdbx_strand_id
1 'polypeptide(L)'
;MTGPDPARPADSLPEPAAAANWPDAVHQPGSPGFERSVKSWLFDLAPPRCRYEDVLHRRTLELARLVRLRLEADTVAMHGGLRALVGDPVRTHGEFFDATELTDLYRRERDHACDTLEQVKLVERCLTEVGDDLPVHRHPPVETDRIAHIPPQRAPG
;
A
#
# COMPACT_ATOMS: atom_id res chain seq x y z
N MET A 1 3.26 -40.12 29.82
CA MET A 1 2.39 -39.07 30.39
C MET A 1 3.06 -37.74 30.09
N THR A 2 2.74 -37.17 28.92
CA THR A 2 3.30 -35.91 28.42
C THR A 2 2.49 -34.77 29.01
N GLY A 3 3.17 -33.79 29.62
CA GLY A 3 2.55 -32.62 30.24
C GLY A 3 1.83 -31.72 29.22
N PRO A 4 0.96 -30.82 29.69
CA PRO A 4 0.22 -29.90 28.82
C PRO A 4 1.19 -28.92 28.15
N ASP A 5 1.03 -28.77 26.84
CA ASP A 5 1.65 -27.75 26.01
C ASP A 5 1.16 -26.36 26.48
N PRO A 6 2.04 -25.46 26.94
CA PRO A 6 1.60 -24.14 27.39
C PRO A 6 1.21 -23.32 26.17
N ALA A 7 -0.09 -23.08 26.04
CA ALA A 7 -0.71 -21.92 25.41
C ALA A 7 0.23 -21.13 24.48
N ARG A 8 0.16 -21.46 23.18
CA ARG A 8 0.53 -20.54 22.11
C ARG A 8 -0.12 -19.18 22.45
N PRO A 9 0.63 -18.07 22.60
CA PRO A 9 0.02 -16.81 22.97
C PRO A 9 -0.93 -16.38 21.85
N ALA A 10 -2.23 -16.38 22.16
CA ALA A 10 -3.28 -15.82 21.31
C ALA A 10 -3.28 -14.28 21.35
N ASP A 11 -2.13 -13.66 21.65
CA ASP A 11 -2.06 -12.31 22.21
C ASP A 11 -0.82 -11.53 21.76
N SER A 12 -0.27 -11.84 20.59
CA SER A 12 0.58 -10.88 19.88
C SER A 12 -0.31 -9.83 19.20
N LEU A 13 -1.09 -9.12 20.02
CA LEU A 13 -1.66 -7.84 19.64
C LEU A 13 -0.48 -6.93 19.23
N PRO A 14 -0.62 -6.15 18.15
CA PRO A 14 0.40 -5.17 17.80
C PRO A 14 0.63 -4.22 19.00
N GLU A 15 1.88 -3.83 19.26
CA GLU A 15 2.24 -2.93 20.37
C GLU A 15 1.26 -1.73 20.45
N PRO A 16 0.93 -1.20 21.64
CA PRO A 16 -0.08 -0.15 21.81
C PRO A 16 0.16 1.11 20.94
N ALA A 17 1.41 1.35 20.49
CA ALA A 17 1.73 2.41 19.54
C ALA A 17 1.23 2.12 18.10
N ALA A 18 1.21 0.86 17.67
CA ALA A 18 0.66 0.45 16.38
C ALA A 18 -0.88 0.51 16.36
N ALA A 19 -1.54 0.39 17.52
CA ALA A 19 -2.99 0.62 17.64
C ALA A 19 -3.36 2.10 17.46
N ALA A 20 -2.51 3.04 17.90
CA ALA A 20 -2.80 4.48 17.83
C ALA A 20 -2.85 5.04 16.40
N ASN A 21 -2.08 4.42 15.48
CA ASN A 21 -2.02 4.82 14.08
C ASN A 21 -2.72 3.82 13.15
N TRP A 22 -3.60 2.97 13.68
CA TRP A 22 -4.37 2.06 12.85
C TRP A 22 -5.48 2.84 12.11
N PRO A 23 -5.76 2.56 10.83
CA PRO A 23 -6.79 3.28 10.09
C PRO A 23 -8.21 2.94 10.61
N ASP A 24 -8.99 3.95 10.96
CA ASP A 24 -10.35 3.81 11.52
C ASP A 24 -11.32 3.01 10.62
N ALA A 25 -11.13 3.09 9.30
CA ALA A 25 -11.96 2.39 8.32
C ALA A 25 -11.64 0.88 8.20
N VAL A 26 -10.61 0.40 8.90
CA VAL A 26 -10.12 -0.98 8.80
C VAL A 26 -10.32 -1.67 10.14
N HIS A 27 -10.97 -2.83 10.12
CA HIS A 27 -11.12 -3.61 11.34
C HIS A 27 -9.77 -4.09 11.87
N GLN A 28 -9.70 -4.43 13.15
CA GLN A 28 -8.47 -4.93 13.76
C GLN A 28 -8.06 -6.29 13.16
N PRO A 29 -6.75 -6.62 13.12
CA PRO A 29 -6.27 -7.94 12.71
C PRO A 29 -6.96 -9.08 13.48
N GLY A 30 -7.24 -10.20 12.80
CA GLY A 30 -7.92 -11.36 13.39
C GLY A 30 -9.43 -11.22 13.63
N SER A 31 -9.99 -10.01 13.47
CA SER A 31 -11.43 -9.80 13.59
C SER A 31 -12.20 -10.24 12.33
N PRO A 32 -13.49 -10.64 12.48
CA PRO A 32 -14.34 -10.90 11.32
C PRO A 32 -14.44 -9.68 10.40
N GLY A 33 -14.21 -9.90 9.10
CA GLY A 33 -14.29 -8.84 8.10
C GLY A 33 -13.02 -7.99 7.94
N PHE A 34 -11.94 -8.29 8.68
CA PHE A 34 -10.64 -7.64 8.53
C PHE A 34 -10.23 -7.48 7.06
N GLU A 35 -10.04 -8.58 6.33
CA GLU A 35 -9.57 -8.54 4.94
C GLU A 35 -10.53 -7.76 4.01
N ARG A 36 -11.84 -7.83 4.25
CA ARG A 36 -12.84 -7.08 3.47
C ARG A 36 -12.72 -5.58 3.70
N SER A 37 -12.57 -5.16 4.96
CA SER A 37 -12.41 -3.75 5.32
C SER A 37 -11.10 -3.18 4.78
N VAL A 38 -9.98 -3.92 4.92
CA VAL A 38 -8.69 -3.59 4.31
C VAL A 38 -8.83 -3.37 2.80
N LYS A 39 -9.44 -4.33 2.10
CA LYS A 39 -9.59 -4.26 0.64
C LYS A 39 -10.42 -3.05 0.21
N SER A 40 -11.53 -2.76 0.90
CA SER A 40 -12.36 -1.58 0.61
C SER A 40 -11.55 -0.30 0.78
N TRP A 41 -10.93 -0.14 1.94
CA TRP A 41 -10.13 1.03 2.28
C TRP A 41 -8.96 1.25 1.31
N LEU A 42 -8.22 0.19 0.96
CA LEU A 42 -7.14 0.29 -0.02
C LEU A 42 -7.63 0.70 -1.42
N PHE A 43 -8.83 0.27 -1.83
CA PHE A 43 -9.40 0.72 -3.11
C PHE A 43 -9.89 2.16 -3.08
N ASP A 44 -10.23 2.68 -1.91
CA ASP A 44 -10.58 4.09 -1.73
C ASP A 44 -9.33 4.99 -1.85
N LEU A 45 -8.16 4.48 -1.42
CA LEU A 45 -6.87 5.14 -1.61
C LEU A 45 -6.28 4.95 -3.01
N ALA A 46 -6.54 3.79 -3.64
CA ALA A 46 -5.99 3.49 -4.95
C ALA A 46 -6.63 4.36 -6.05
N PRO A 47 -5.92 4.62 -7.15
CA PRO A 47 -6.52 5.26 -8.31
C PRO A 47 -7.76 4.49 -8.80
N PRO A 48 -8.83 5.16 -9.27
CA PRO A 48 -10.08 4.50 -9.62
C PRO A 48 -9.94 3.33 -10.60
N ARG A 49 -9.00 3.42 -11.55
CA ARG A 49 -8.71 2.38 -12.54
C ARG A 49 -8.34 1.03 -11.91
N CYS A 50 -7.74 1.02 -10.72
CA CYS A 50 -7.34 -0.21 -10.03
C CYS A 50 -8.53 -1.08 -9.65
N ARG A 51 -9.74 -0.52 -9.52
CA ARG A 51 -10.98 -1.27 -9.25
C ARG A 51 -11.43 -2.15 -10.42
N TYR A 52 -10.86 -1.98 -11.61
CA TYR A 52 -11.14 -2.84 -12.77
C TYR A 52 -10.10 -3.96 -12.94
N GLU A 53 -9.05 -3.97 -12.10
CA GLU A 53 -7.97 -4.93 -12.20
C GLU A 53 -8.25 -6.15 -11.31
N ASP A 54 -8.85 -7.18 -11.90
CA ASP A 54 -9.20 -8.45 -11.24
C ASP A 54 -8.07 -9.08 -10.41
N VAL A 55 -6.81 -8.87 -10.83
CA VAL A 55 -5.63 -9.35 -10.09
C VAL A 55 -5.54 -8.70 -8.70
N LEU A 56 -5.83 -7.41 -8.59
CA LEU A 56 -5.79 -6.66 -7.32
C LEU A 56 -6.94 -7.07 -6.41
N HIS A 57 -8.07 -7.52 -6.98
CA HIS A 57 -9.16 -8.09 -6.20
C HIS A 57 -8.79 -9.45 -5.57
N ARG A 58 -7.88 -10.21 -6.17
CA ARG A 58 -7.43 -11.52 -5.66
C ARG A 58 -6.14 -11.43 -4.82
N ARG A 59 -5.41 -10.32 -4.90
CA ARG A 59 -4.09 -10.13 -4.30
C ARG A 59 -4.08 -8.86 -3.46
N THR A 60 -4.79 -8.88 -2.32
CA THR A 60 -4.90 -7.74 -1.40
C THR A 60 -3.53 -7.21 -0.94
N LEU A 61 -2.54 -8.08 -0.72
CA LEU A 61 -1.17 -7.68 -0.39
C LEU A 61 -0.48 -6.88 -1.50
N GLU A 62 -0.69 -7.25 -2.78
CA GLU A 62 -0.14 -6.49 -3.91
C GLU A 62 -0.83 -5.14 -4.08
N LEU A 63 -2.14 -5.07 -3.79
CA LEU A 63 -2.86 -3.79 -3.72
C LEU A 63 -2.25 -2.87 -2.64
N ALA A 64 -1.97 -3.41 -1.44
CA ALA A 64 -1.33 -2.65 -0.36
C ALA A 64 0.04 -2.10 -0.78
N ARG A 65 0.89 -2.95 -1.38
CA ARG A 65 2.20 -2.54 -1.92
C ARG A 65 2.09 -1.45 -2.97
N LEU A 66 1.14 -1.56 -3.88
CA LEU A 66 0.90 -0.56 -4.92
C LEU A 66 0.50 0.79 -4.31
N VAL A 67 -0.43 0.78 -3.35
CA VAL A 67 -0.86 2.01 -2.65
C VAL A 67 0.29 2.61 -1.86
N ARG A 68 1.10 1.80 -1.16
CA ARG A 68 2.29 2.27 -0.44
C ARG A 68 3.26 2.99 -1.37
N LEU A 69 3.65 2.35 -2.48
CA LEU A 69 4.58 2.94 -3.46
C LEU A 69 4.05 4.27 -4.01
N ARG A 70 2.74 4.37 -4.20
CA ARG A 70 2.11 5.61 -4.65
C ARG A 70 2.19 6.71 -3.60
N LEU A 71 1.84 6.42 -2.35
CA LEU A 71 1.90 7.38 -1.25
C LEU A 71 3.34 7.81 -0.94
N GLU A 72 4.33 6.93 -1.12
CA GLU A 72 5.75 7.28 -1.07
C GLU A 72 6.11 8.32 -2.13
N ALA A 73 5.67 8.11 -3.38
CA ALA A 73 5.88 9.07 -4.46
C ALA A 73 5.15 10.41 -4.20
N ASP A 74 3.91 10.35 -3.72
CA ASP A 74 3.12 11.54 -3.38
C ASP A 74 3.79 12.34 -2.24
N THR A 75 4.32 11.65 -1.21
CA THR A 75 5.10 12.27 -0.12
C THR A 75 6.32 13.01 -0.66
N VAL A 76 7.09 12.40 -1.57
CA VAL A 76 8.25 13.06 -2.20
C VAL A 76 7.81 14.29 -2.99
N ALA A 77 6.72 14.18 -3.75
CA ALA A 77 6.19 15.29 -4.54
C ALA A 77 5.73 16.45 -3.66
N MET A 78 5.02 16.18 -2.55
CA MET A 78 4.54 17.22 -1.63
C MET A 78 5.68 17.97 -0.95
N HIS A 79 6.74 17.25 -0.54
CA HIS A 79 7.96 17.90 -0.05
C HIS A 79 8.62 18.79 -1.12
N GLY A 80 8.63 18.35 -2.38
CA GLY A 80 9.10 19.17 -3.50
C GLY A 80 8.28 20.44 -3.70
N GLY A 81 6.95 20.31 -3.73
CA GLY A 81 6.02 21.42 -3.87
C GLY A 81 6.17 22.46 -2.77
N LEU A 82 6.23 22.03 -1.50
CA LEU A 82 6.45 22.93 -0.36
C LEU A 82 7.77 23.71 -0.46
N ARG A 83 8.86 23.05 -0.84
CA ARG A 83 10.15 23.73 -1.03
C ARG A 83 10.08 24.78 -2.13
N ALA A 84 9.39 24.49 -3.23
CA ALA A 84 9.20 25.44 -4.31
C ALA A 84 8.38 26.67 -3.87
N LEU A 85 7.30 26.47 -3.10
CA LEU A 85 6.45 27.55 -2.57
C LEU A 85 7.20 28.48 -1.59
N VAL A 86 8.07 27.93 -0.76
CA VAL A 86 8.84 28.70 0.23
C VAL A 86 10.03 29.41 -0.40
N GLY A 87 10.65 28.81 -1.44
CA GLY A 87 11.87 29.30 -2.06
C GLY A 87 11.68 30.35 -3.15
N ASP A 88 10.48 30.45 -3.74
CA ASP A 88 10.18 31.37 -4.85
C ASP A 88 8.77 31.95 -4.68
N PRO A 89 8.58 33.29 -4.61
CA PRO A 89 7.25 33.87 -4.64
C PRO A 89 6.52 33.42 -5.90
N VAL A 90 5.44 32.67 -5.71
CA VAL A 90 4.64 32.10 -6.80
C VAL A 90 4.13 33.22 -7.69
N ARG A 91 4.74 33.37 -8.87
CA ARG A 91 4.18 34.16 -9.98
C ARG A 91 3.28 33.28 -10.81
N THR A 92 2.01 33.24 -10.46
CA THR A 92 0.99 32.63 -11.31
C THR A 92 0.40 33.74 -12.18
N HIS A 93 0.57 33.62 -13.50
CA HIS A 93 0.00 34.57 -14.48
C HIS A 93 0.36 36.05 -14.27
N GLY A 94 1.54 36.34 -13.70
CA GLY A 94 2.00 37.72 -13.49
C GLY A 94 1.46 38.42 -12.24
N GLU A 95 0.64 37.73 -11.44
CA GLU A 95 0.15 38.22 -10.16
C GLU A 95 0.97 37.64 -9.00
N PHE A 96 1.23 38.48 -8.00
CA PHE A 96 1.72 38.03 -6.70
C PHE A 96 0.51 37.61 -5.86
N PHE A 97 0.50 36.36 -5.42
CA PHE A 97 -0.49 35.85 -4.48
C PHE A 97 0.17 35.60 -3.11
N ASP A 98 -0.59 35.82 -2.03
CA ASP A 98 -0.15 35.46 -0.68
C ASP A 98 -0.07 33.93 -0.57
N ALA A 99 1.14 33.39 -0.66
CA ALA A 99 1.38 31.96 -0.63
C ALA A 99 1.12 31.31 0.74
N THR A 100 0.75 32.06 1.79
CA THR A 100 0.52 31.51 3.13
C THR A 100 -0.58 30.45 3.12
N GLU A 101 -1.75 30.77 2.55
CA GLU A 101 -2.88 29.84 2.49
C GLU A 101 -2.53 28.58 1.70
N LEU A 102 -1.84 28.76 0.57
CA LEU A 102 -1.40 27.66 -0.29
C LEU A 102 -0.33 26.80 0.39
N THR A 103 0.58 27.42 1.14
CA THR A 103 1.61 26.72 1.92
C THR A 103 0.96 25.88 3.01
N ASP A 104 -0.03 26.42 3.71
CA ASP A 104 -0.74 25.68 4.76
C ASP A 104 -1.57 24.53 4.20
N LEU A 105 -2.17 24.71 3.01
CA LEU A 105 -2.79 23.60 2.28
C LEU A 105 -1.77 22.50 1.99
N TYR A 106 -0.65 22.83 1.36
CA TYR A 106 0.37 21.84 1.00
C TYR A 106 0.96 21.14 2.23
N ARG A 107 1.07 21.83 3.37
CA ARG A 107 1.48 21.22 4.65
C ARG A 107 0.47 20.17 5.10
N ARG A 108 -0.82 20.52 5.13
CA ARG A 108 -1.88 19.57 5.50
C ARG A 108 -1.94 18.36 4.58
N GLU A 109 -1.85 18.57 3.26
CA GLU A 109 -1.85 17.48 2.30
C GLU A 109 -0.62 16.58 2.44
N ARG A 110 0.57 17.16 2.68
CA ARG A 110 1.77 16.39 3.00
C ARG A 110 1.58 15.55 4.25
N ASP A 111 1.11 16.17 5.34
CA ASP A 111 0.95 15.49 6.63
C ASP A 111 -0.06 14.35 6.51
N HIS A 112 -1.17 14.59 5.81
CA HIS A 112 -2.15 13.55 5.49
C HIS A 112 -1.54 12.40 4.67
N ALA A 113 -0.74 12.69 3.65
CA ALA A 113 -0.08 11.66 2.85
C ALA A 113 0.92 10.83 3.68
N CYS A 114 1.68 11.47 4.57
CA CYS A 114 2.59 10.81 5.50
C CYS A 114 1.84 9.89 6.48
N ASP A 115 0.79 10.39 7.12
CA ASP A 115 0.02 9.61 8.09
C ASP A 115 -0.66 8.41 7.42
N THR A 116 -1.25 8.63 6.25
CA THR A 116 -1.88 7.57 5.45
C THR A 116 -0.83 6.54 4.99
N LEU A 117 0.38 6.98 4.63
CA LEU A 117 1.46 6.07 4.26
C LEU A 117 1.86 5.16 5.43
N GLU A 118 1.97 5.70 6.64
CA GLU A 118 2.28 4.89 7.83
C GLU A 118 1.16 3.90 8.15
N GLN A 119 -0.11 4.31 8.03
CA GLN A 119 -1.26 3.40 8.13
C GLN A 119 -1.17 2.25 7.12
N VAL A 120 -0.86 2.55 5.85
CA VAL A 120 -0.74 1.53 4.80
C VAL A 120 0.42 0.57 5.09
N LYS A 121 1.55 1.06 5.60
CA LYS A 121 2.68 0.21 6.00
C LYS A 121 2.33 -0.75 7.13
N LEU A 122 1.52 -0.31 8.10
CA LEU A 122 1.03 -1.18 9.19
C LEU A 122 0.12 -2.28 8.64
N VAL A 123 -0.82 -1.92 7.76
CA VAL A 123 -1.73 -2.88 7.12
C VAL A 123 -0.96 -3.87 6.24
N GLU A 124 0.00 -3.41 5.43
CA GLU A 124 0.84 -4.28 4.60
C GLU A 124 1.62 -5.30 5.43
N ARG A 125 2.20 -4.86 6.55
CA ARG A 125 2.92 -5.74 7.48
C ARG A 125 1.99 -6.79 8.07
N CYS A 126 0.82 -6.38 8.54
CA CYS A 126 -0.18 -7.30 9.08
C CYS A 126 -0.68 -8.32 8.04
N LEU A 127 -0.93 -7.89 6.80
CA LEU A 127 -1.30 -8.80 5.72
C LEU A 127 -0.19 -9.83 5.41
N THR A 128 1.08 -9.43 5.56
CA THR A 128 2.22 -10.32 5.38
C THR A 128 2.25 -11.36 6.50
N GLU A 129 2.12 -10.94 7.75
CA GLU A 129 2.11 -11.83 8.92
C GLU A 129 0.91 -12.81 8.89
N VAL A 130 -0.30 -12.34 8.53
CA VAL A 130 -1.48 -13.21 8.35
C VAL A 130 -1.30 -14.20 7.20
N GLY A 131 -0.62 -13.78 6.13
CA GLY A 131 -0.31 -14.64 4.99
C GLY A 131 0.69 -15.75 5.32
N ASP A 132 1.64 -15.49 6.21
CA ASP A 132 2.61 -16.47 6.71
C ASP A 132 1.96 -17.53 7.63
N ASP A 133 0.87 -17.18 8.32
CA ASP A 133 0.11 -18.09 9.19
C ASP A 133 -0.86 -19.03 8.43
N LEU A 134 -1.13 -18.79 7.15
CA LEU A 134 -1.93 -19.69 6.31
C LEU A 134 -1.05 -20.85 5.78
N PRO A 135 -1.52 -22.12 5.80
CA PRO A 135 -0.76 -23.23 5.25
C PRO A 135 -0.50 -22.96 3.77
N VAL A 136 0.77 -22.71 3.44
CA VAL A 136 1.24 -22.41 2.08
C VAL A 136 0.80 -23.53 1.15
N HIS A 137 -0.21 -23.27 0.31
CA HIS A 137 -0.41 -24.05 -0.91
C HIS A 137 0.79 -23.75 -1.82
N ARG A 138 1.85 -24.53 -1.64
CA ARG A 138 3.04 -24.51 -2.48
C ARG A 138 2.59 -24.92 -3.88
N HIS A 139 2.44 -23.94 -4.77
CA HIS A 139 2.31 -24.23 -6.19
C HIS A 139 3.57 -25.01 -6.61
N PRO A 140 3.43 -26.14 -7.32
CA PRO A 140 4.60 -26.81 -7.90
C PRO A 140 5.31 -25.82 -8.84
N PRO A 141 6.65 -25.90 -8.97
CA PRO A 141 7.38 -25.04 -9.87
C PRO A 141 6.79 -25.15 -11.27
N VAL A 142 6.42 -24.00 -11.84
CA VAL A 142 6.07 -23.92 -13.26
C VAL A 142 7.35 -24.29 -14.02
N GLU A 143 7.33 -25.45 -14.66
CA GLU A 143 8.41 -25.94 -15.51
C GLU A 143 8.45 -25.05 -16.76
N THR A 144 9.27 -23.98 -16.72
CA THR A 144 9.42 -23.01 -17.82
C THR A 144 10.18 -23.58 -19.03
N ASP A 145 10.53 -24.87 -19.02
CA ASP A 145 11.35 -25.47 -20.06
C ASP A 145 10.47 -26.13 -21.14
N ARG A 146 9.69 -25.32 -21.87
CA ARG A 146 9.02 -25.74 -23.11
C ARG A 146 8.48 -24.59 -23.97
N ILE A 147 9.11 -23.41 -23.97
CA ILE A 147 8.93 -22.47 -25.07
C ILE A 147 9.82 -22.95 -26.22
N ALA A 148 9.20 -23.73 -27.09
CA ALA A 148 9.79 -24.33 -28.26
C ALA A 148 10.47 -23.28 -29.16
N HIS A 149 11.71 -23.60 -29.49
CA HIS A 149 12.40 -23.33 -30.75
C HIS A 149 11.48 -22.84 -31.89
N ILE A 150 11.57 -21.55 -32.21
CA ILE A 150 11.01 -20.97 -33.44
C ILE A 150 12.11 -21.08 -34.52
N PRO A 151 11.95 -21.88 -35.59
CA PRO A 151 12.92 -21.89 -36.68
C PRO A 151 12.78 -20.62 -37.53
N PRO A 152 13.87 -20.07 -38.10
CA PRO A 152 13.83 -18.85 -38.88
C PRO A 152 13.09 -19.06 -40.21
N GLN A 153 12.18 -18.15 -40.55
CA GLN A 153 11.47 -18.17 -41.82
C GLN A 153 12.40 -17.76 -42.98
N ARG A 154 12.40 -18.55 -44.06
CA ARG A 154 13.09 -18.24 -45.31
C ARG A 154 12.40 -17.06 -46.01
N ALA A 155 13.19 -16.06 -46.41
CA ALA A 155 12.74 -14.96 -47.27
C ALA A 155 12.45 -15.47 -48.71
N PRO A 156 11.48 -14.87 -49.43
CA PRO A 156 11.26 -15.16 -50.84
C PRO A 156 12.36 -14.53 -51.70
N GLY A 157 12.78 -15.27 -52.73
CA GLY A 157 13.85 -14.89 -53.68
C GLY A 157 13.42 -13.94 -54.78
#